data_AF-A0A5M6DBS2-F1
#
_entry.id   AF-A0A5M6DBS2-F1
#
_cell.length_a   1.000
_cell.length_b   1.000
_cell.length_c   1.000
_cell.angle_alpha   90.00
_cell.angle_beta   90.00
_cell.angle_gamma   90.00
#
_symmetry.space_group_name_H-M   'P 1'
#
loop_
_entity.id
_entity.type
_entity.pdbx_description
1 polymer ?
#
loop_
_entity_poly.entity_id
_entity_poly.type
_entity_poly.pdbx_seq_one_letter_code
_entity_poly.pdbx_strand_id
1 'polypeptide(L)'
;MLEELKDEETVNKVGGRFKLSTLIQKRLVQLNQGSRALVNVDTHDKMSIVLQEIMQDKIILNMDNEVEQVQEMDLDATIAAAESETPDLDASDL
;
A
#
# COMPACT_ATOMS: atom_id res chain seq x y z
N MET A 1 -4.69 4.54 28.59
CA MET A 1 -3.75 3.48 28.16
C MET A 1 -3.76 3.49 26.64
N LEU A 2 -2.71 4.12 26.09
CA LEU A 2 -2.42 4.39 24.68
C LEU A 2 -3.58 4.93 23.85
N GLU A 3 -3.66 6.27 23.86
CA GLU A 3 -4.53 7.18 23.10
C GLU A 3 -4.57 6.92 21.57
N GLU A 4 -3.77 5.97 21.06
CA GLU A 4 -3.71 5.47 19.67
C GLU A 4 -4.75 4.36 19.37
N LEU A 5 -5.50 3.89 20.37
CA LEU A 5 -6.77 3.20 20.18
C LEU A 5 -7.87 4.11 19.58
N LYS A 6 -7.56 5.39 19.29
CA LYS A 6 -8.42 6.43 18.69
C LYS A 6 -8.63 6.32 17.18
N ASP A 7 -7.99 5.38 16.52
CA ASP A 7 -8.15 5.20 15.09
C ASP A 7 -9.42 4.43 14.74
N GLU A 8 -10.59 4.96 15.12
CA GLU A 8 -11.84 4.52 14.50
C GLU A 8 -11.75 4.67 12.98
N GLU A 9 -11.02 5.66 12.47
CA GLU A 9 -10.78 5.86 11.05
C GLU A 9 -10.00 4.70 10.43
N THR A 10 -8.88 4.30 11.02
CA THR A 10 -8.07 3.18 10.52
C THR A 10 -8.78 1.84 10.69
N VAL A 11 -9.52 1.67 11.79
CA VAL A 11 -10.40 0.52 12.02
C VAL A 11 -11.51 0.44 10.97
N ASN A 12 -12.14 1.57 10.63
CA ASN A 12 -13.20 1.64 9.61
C ASN A 12 -12.63 1.40 8.21
N LYS A 13 -11.41 1.90 7.92
CA LYS A 13 -10.70 1.65 6.65
C LYS A 13 -10.42 0.17 6.41
N VAL A 14 -9.90 -0.56 7.40
CA VAL A 14 -9.61 -2.00 7.25
C VAL A 14 -10.83 -2.91 7.44
N GLY A 15 -11.99 -2.36 7.82
CA GLY A 15 -13.24 -3.10 7.99
C GLY A 15 -13.42 -3.78 9.36
N GLY A 16 -12.83 -3.23 10.42
CA GLY A 16 -13.09 -3.60 11.81
C GLY A 16 -11.85 -3.98 12.64
N ARG A 17 -12.02 -3.99 13.98
CA ARG A 17 -10.93 -4.24 14.95
C ARG A 17 -10.30 -5.63 14.82
N PHE A 18 -11.11 -6.61 14.40
CA PHE A 18 -10.65 -7.97 14.16
C PHE A 18 -9.68 -8.02 12.97
N LYS A 19 -10.08 -7.45 11.83
CA LYS A 19 -9.24 -7.37 10.63
C LYS A 19 -7.97 -6.56 10.88
N LEU A 20 -8.06 -5.46 11.62
CA LEU A 20 -6.89 -4.68 12.03
C LEU A 20 -5.88 -5.54 12.80
N SER A 21 -6.35 -6.28 13.81
CA SER A 21 -5.47 -7.13 14.62
C SER A 21 -4.82 -8.23 13.78
N THR A 22 -5.59 -8.87 12.89
CA THR A 22 -5.07 -9.89 11.97
C THR A 22 -4.03 -9.32 11.01
N LEU A 23 -4.30 -8.14 10.42
CA LEU A 23 -3.39 -7.45 9.52
C LEU A 23 -2.06 -7.11 10.21
N ILE A 24 -2.14 -6.53 11.42
CA ILE A 24 -0.96 -6.19 12.22
C ILE A 24 -0.13 -7.44 12.53
N GLN A 25 -0.77 -8.51 13.02
CA GLN A 25 -0.08 -9.75 13.37
C GLN A 25 0.60 -10.39 12.17
N LYS A 26 -0.10 -10.52 11.03
CA LYS A 26 0.47 -11.12 9.83
C LYS A 26 1.60 -10.27 9.25
N ARG A 27 1.47 -8.94 9.23
CA ARG A 27 2.52 -8.06 8.72
C ARG A 27 3.76 -8.08 9.61
N LEU A 28 3.59 -8.10 10.94
CA LEU A 28 4.71 -8.27 11.88
C LEU A 28 5.48 -9.57 11.62
N VAL A 29 4.79 -10.67 11.32
CA VAL A 29 5.43 -11.94 10.97
C VAL A 29 6.24 -11.80 9.68
N GLN A 30 5.72 -11.12 8.64
CA GLN A 30 6.47 -10.88 7.40
C GLN A 30 7.73 -10.03 7.65
N LEU A 31 7.65 -8.97 8.46
CA LEU A 31 8.82 -8.16 8.84
C LEU A 31 9.83 -8.95 9.69
N ASN A 32 9.37 -9.90 10.49
CA ASN A 32 10.25 -10.82 11.21
C ASN A 32 10.95 -11.83 10.28
N GLN A 33 10.32 -12.19 9.16
CA GLN A 33 10.91 -13.06 8.14
C GLN A 33 11.89 -12.33 7.20
N GLY A 34 12.09 -11.02 7.37
CA GLY A 34 13.01 -10.23 6.55
C GLY A 34 12.36 -9.52 5.36
N SER A 35 11.03 -9.44 5.32
CA SER A 35 10.33 -8.57 4.35
C SER A 35 10.76 -7.12 4.55
N ARG A 36 10.91 -6.38 3.45
CA ARG A 36 11.23 -4.95 3.50
C ARG A 36 10.03 -4.12 3.98
N ALA A 37 10.30 -3.05 4.71
CA ALA A 37 9.32 -2.02 4.98
C ALA A 37 8.94 -1.29 3.68
N LEU A 38 7.65 -0.99 3.51
CA LEU A 38 7.13 -0.24 2.36
C LEU A 38 7.07 1.27 2.62
N VAL A 39 7.37 1.67 3.86
CA VAL A 39 7.49 3.06 4.28
C VAL A 39 8.93 3.31 4.69
N ASN A 40 9.44 4.49 4.33
CA ASN A 40 10.76 4.92 4.73
C ASN A 40 10.64 5.58 6.11
N VAL A 41 11.02 4.85 7.16
CA VAL A 41 10.92 5.29 8.55
C VAL A 41 12.30 5.20 9.21
N ASP A 42 12.73 6.27 9.87
CA ASP A 42 13.96 6.31 10.68
C ASP A 42 13.74 5.62 12.04
N THR A 43 13.09 4.46 12.05
CA THR A 43 12.75 3.72 13.26
C THR A 43 12.85 2.23 13.02
N HIS A 44 13.45 1.51 13.97
CA HIS A 44 13.60 0.05 13.92
C HIS A 44 12.42 -0.70 14.57
N ASP A 45 11.48 0.02 15.18
CA ASP A 45 10.28 -0.59 15.74
C ASP A 45 9.33 -1.05 14.64
N LYS A 46 9.14 -2.38 14.58
CA LYS A 46 8.29 -3.03 13.59
C LYS A 46 6.83 -2.65 13.76
N MET A 47 6.37 -2.42 14.99
CA MET A 47 4.96 -2.04 15.23
C MET A 47 4.67 -0.68 14.60
N SER A 48 5.55 0.29 14.84
CA SER A 48 5.47 1.63 14.24
C SER A 48 5.48 1.57 12.70
N ILE A 49 6.32 0.72 12.09
CA ILE A 49 6.36 0.53 10.63
C ILE A 49 5.01 0.01 10.10
N VAL A 50 4.44 -1.01 10.74
CA VAL A 50 3.17 -1.61 10.31
C VAL A 50 2.02 -0.60 10.42
N LEU A 51 1.96 0.16 11.51
CA LEU A 51 0.95 1.22 11.67
C LEU A 51 1.05 2.25 10.56
N GLN A 52 2.26 2.72 10.22
CA GLN A 52 2.45 3.67 9.12
C GLN A 52 2.07 3.09 7.76
N GLU A 53 2.36 1.80 7.51
CA GLU A 53 1.94 1.11 6.29
C GLU A 53 0.41 1.07 6.15
N ILE A 54 -0.32 0.87 7.26
CA ILE A 54 -1.79 0.90 7.28
C ILE A 54 -2.30 2.33 7.10
N MET A 55 -1.70 3.32 7.78
CA MET A 55 -2.12 4.73 7.68
C MET A 55 -1.93 5.29 6.27
N GLN A 56 -0.89 4.84 5.55
CA GLN A 56 -0.61 5.21 4.16
C GLN A 56 -1.36 4.33 3.14
N ASP A 57 -2.27 3.46 3.59
CA ASP A 57 -3.06 2.56 2.74
C ASP A 57 -2.21 1.67 1.81
N LYS A 58 -0.96 1.36 2.21
CA LYS A 58 -0.01 0.54 1.42
C LYS A 58 -0.20 -0.95 1.58
N ILE A 59 -0.89 -1.37 2.65
CA ILE A 59 -1.18 -2.77 2.91
C ILE A 59 -2.67 -2.95 3.18
N ILE A 60 -3.23 -4.03 2.66
CA ILE A 60 -4.63 -4.40 2.88
C ILE A 60 -4.73 -5.89 3.21
N LEU A 61 -5.85 -6.26 3.81
CA LEU A 61 -6.19 -7.65 4.06
C LEU A 61 -7.14 -8.14 2.96
N ASN A 62 -6.74 -9.17 2.22
CA ASN A 62 -7.59 -9.76 1.19
C ASN A 62 -8.71 -10.65 1.79
N MET A 63 -9.57 -11.21 0.95
CA MET A 63 -10.68 -12.08 1.38
C MET A 63 -10.19 -13.39 2.05
N ASP A 64 -8.99 -13.85 1.70
CA ASP A 64 -8.32 -15.00 2.29
C ASP A 64 -7.54 -14.66 3.57
N ASN A 65 -7.71 -13.44 4.07
CA ASN A 65 -7.02 -12.86 5.22
C ASN A 65 -5.50 -12.72 5.04
N GLU A 66 -4.97 -12.73 3.83
CA GLU A 66 -3.55 -12.51 3.55
C GLU A 66 -3.24 -11.02 3.38
N VAL A 67 -1.99 -10.65 3.68
CA VAL A 67 -1.53 -9.26 3.56
C VAL A 67 -1.09 -9.02 2.13
N GLU A 68 -1.80 -8.13 1.46
CA GLU A 68 -1.52 -7.71 0.09
C GLU A 68 -0.96 -6.28 0.09
N GLN A 69 0.04 -6.04 -0.75
CA GLN A 69 0.69 -4.73 -0.87
C GLN A 69 0.00 -3.98 -2.01
N VAL A 70 -0.51 -2.79 -1.71
CA VAL A 70 -1.06 -1.89 -2.72
C VAL A 70 0.12 -1.24 -3.43
N GLN A 71 0.47 -1.75 -4.61
CA GLN A 71 1.37 -1.04 -5.50
C GLN A 71 0.58 0.09 -6.15
N GLU A 72 0.91 1.33 -5.80
CA GLU A 72 0.58 2.46 -6.68
C GLU A 72 1.28 2.17 -8.01
N MET A 73 0.49 1.79 -9.02
CA MET A 73 0.99 1.85 -10.38
C MET A 73 1.22 3.33 -10.68
N ASP A 74 2.48 3.72 -10.88
CA ASP A 74 2.83 5.05 -11.36
C ASP A 74 2.13 5.30 -12.71
N LEU A 75 0.95 5.91 -12.66
CA LEU A 75 0.14 6.23 -13.83
C LEU A 75 0.88 7.17 -14.80
N ASP A 76 1.88 7.91 -14.31
CA ASP A 76 2.75 8.76 -15.15
C ASP A 76 3.62 7.94 -16.12
N ALA A 77 4.02 6.71 -15.76
CA ALA A 77 4.84 5.88 -16.65
C ALA A 77 4.04 5.29 -17.82
N THR A 78 2.73 5.07 -17.64
CA THR A 78 1.89 4.46 -18.68
C THR A 78 1.41 5.48 -19.72
N ILE A 79 1.22 6.74 -19.31
CA ILE A 79 0.85 7.82 -20.23
C ILE A 79 2.04 8.20 -21.12
N ALA A 80 3.25 8.27 -20.57
CA ALA A 80 4.47 8.58 -21.35
C ALA A 80 4.78 7.54 -22.45
N ALA A 81 4.41 6.27 -22.25
CA ALA A 81 4.54 5.24 -23.28
C ALA A 81 3.53 5.43 -24.43
N ALA A 82 2.31 5.92 -24.12
CA ALA A 82 1.25 6.12 -25.10
C ALA A 82 1.44 7.36 -26.00
N GLU A 83 2.18 8.37 -25.56
CA GLU A 83 2.41 9.60 -26.35
C GLU A 83 3.49 9.45 -27.44
N SER A 84 4.25 8.34 -27.45
CA SER A 84 5.32 8.10 -28.44
C SER A 84 4.86 7.45 -29.76
N GLU A 85 3.62 6.99 -29.83
CA GLU A 85 3.01 6.47 -31.06
C GLU A 85 1.96 7.47 -31.59
N THR A 86 2.40 8.66 -31.97
CA THR A 86 1.68 9.38 -33.04
C THR A 86 2.21 8.79 -34.35
N PRO A 87 1.42 7.98 -35.08
CA PRO A 87 1.79 7.71 -36.46
C PRO A 87 1.67 9.07 -37.16
N ASP A 88 2.80 9.58 -37.64
CA ASP A 88 2.86 10.64 -38.65
C ASP A 88 1.93 10.23 -39.79
N LEU A 89 0.67 10.67 -39.72
CA LEU A 89 -0.26 10.61 -40.82
C LEU A 89 0.20 11.68 -41.79
N ASP A 90 1.11 11.25 -42.66
CA ASP A 90 1.66 11.98 -43.79
C ASP A 90 0.49 12.58 -44.60
N ALA A 91 0.21 13.85 -44.37
CA ALA A 91 -0.87 14.60 -45.00
C ALA A 91 -0.49 15.03 -46.43
N SER A 92 0.05 14.11 -47.22
CA SER A 92 0.61 14.39 -48.55
C SER A 92 -0.08 13.67 -49.72
N ASP A 93 -1.21 12.98 -49.49
CA ASP A 93 -1.94 12.28 -50.55
C ASP A 93 -3.45 12.62 -50.54
N LEU A 94 -3.80 13.85 -50.94
CA LEU A 94 -5.16 14.25 -51.34
C LEU A 94 -5.16 15.49 -52.25
#